data_AF-A0A673AWR5-F1
#
_entry.id   AF-A0A673AWR5-F1
#
_cell.length_a   1.000
_cell.length_b   1.000
_cell.length_c   1.000
_cell.angle_alpha   90.00
_cell.angle_beta   90.00
_cell.angle_gamma   90.00
#
_symmetry.space_group_name_H-M   'P 1'
#
loop_
_entity.id
_entity.type
_entity.pdbx_description
1 polymer ?
#
loop_
_entity_poly.entity_id
_entity_poly.type
_entity_poly.pdbx_seq_one_letter_code
_entity_poly.pdbx_strand_id
1 'polypeptide(L)'
;MGRGTKVILHLKEDQTEYLEERRIKEIVKKHSQFIGYPITLFVEKERDKEVSDDEAEEEEKEKEKDEEEEKDEDKPEIEDVGSDDEHDHDKCSDKKKKKKKIKEKYIDQEELNKTKPLWTRNPDDISNEEYGEFYKSLTNDWEDHLAVKHFSVEGQLEFRALLFVPRRAPFDLFENKKKKNNIKLYVRRVFIMDNCDELIPEYLNFIKGVVDSEDLPLNISREMLQQSKILKVIRKNLVKKCLELFTELAEDKDNYKKYYEQFSKNIKLGIHEDSQNRKKLSELLRYYTSASGDEMVSLKDYVTRMKDTQKHIYYITGETKDQVANSAFVERLRKAGLEVIYMIEPIDEYCVQQLKEFEGKNLVSVTKEGLELPEDEDEKKKQEEKKAQFENLCKIMKDILEKKVEKVTVSNRLVSSPCCIVTSTYGWTANMERIMKAQALRDNSTMGYMAAKKHLEINPDHPIVETLRQKAEADKNDKSVKDLVILLFETALLSSGFTLDDPQTHSNRIYRMIKLGLGIDEDDLTSDDTPSAPTEDMPPLEGDDDDTSRMEEVD
;
A
#
# COMPACT_ATOMS: atom_id res chain seq x y z
N MET A 1 -6.66 -54.85 21.52
CA MET A 1 -6.73 -53.43 21.96
C MET A 1 -7.36 -53.39 23.34
N GLY A 2 -6.74 -52.72 24.32
CA GLY A 2 -7.29 -52.63 25.69
C GLY A 2 -8.36 -51.55 25.88
N ARG A 3 -8.39 -50.51 25.03
CA ARG A 3 -9.42 -49.46 24.96
C ARG A 3 -9.30 -48.68 23.64
N GLY A 4 -10.37 -48.02 23.19
CA GLY A 4 -10.38 -47.20 21.97
C GLY A 4 -10.97 -47.92 20.74
N THR A 5 -10.68 -47.42 19.55
CA THR A 5 -11.13 -48.00 18.27
C THR A 5 -10.02 -47.94 17.21
N LYS A 6 -9.95 -48.95 16.35
CA LYS A 6 -9.12 -48.94 15.13
C LYS A 6 -10.04 -48.66 13.95
N VAL A 7 -9.83 -47.55 13.26
CA VAL A 7 -10.49 -47.30 11.97
C VAL A 7 -9.52 -47.71 10.87
N ILE A 8 -9.89 -48.72 10.07
CA ILE A 8 -9.11 -49.16 8.91
C ILE A 8 -9.80 -48.58 7.67
N LEU A 9 -9.11 -47.71 6.96
CA LEU A 9 -9.60 -47.11 5.72
C LEU A 9 -8.96 -47.85 4.54
N HIS A 10 -9.76 -48.64 3.83
CA HIS A 10 -9.36 -49.18 2.53
C HIS A 10 -9.54 -48.05 1.51
N LEU A 11 -8.43 -47.38 1.18
CA LEU A 11 -8.43 -46.29 0.21
C LEU A 11 -8.82 -46.81 -1.17
N LYS A 12 -9.53 -45.98 -1.93
CA LYS A 12 -9.79 -46.26 -3.34
C LYS A 12 -8.51 -46.10 -4.15
N GLU A 13 -8.45 -46.74 -5.32
CA GLU A 13 -7.29 -46.69 -6.21
C GLU A 13 -6.91 -45.26 -6.65
N ASP A 14 -7.89 -44.37 -6.75
CA ASP A 14 -7.70 -42.96 -7.15
C ASP A 14 -7.38 -42.01 -5.98
N GLN A 15 -7.28 -42.51 -4.74
CA GLN A 15 -7.09 -41.71 -3.52
C GLN A 15 -5.74 -42.02 -2.83
N THR A 16 -4.74 -42.47 -3.60
CA THR A 16 -3.39 -42.76 -3.11
C THR A 16 -2.64 -41.51 -2.64
N GLU A 17 -3.08 -40.30 -3.01
CA GLU A 17 -2.52 -39.03 -2.52
C GLU A 17 -2.50 -38.93 -0.99
N TYR A 18 -3.44 -39.58 -0.30
CA TYR A 18 -3.50 -39.57 1.17
C TYR A 18 -2.51 -40.52 1.85
N LEU A 19 -1.71 -41.27 1.09
CA LEU A 19 -0.56 -42.03 1.60
C LEU A 19 0.69 -41.15 1.68
N GLU A 20 0.72 -40.02 0.97
CA GLU A 20 1.86 -39.09 1.00
C GLU A 20 1.95 -38.38 2.36
N GLU A 21 3.13 -38.42 2.98
CA GLU A 21 3.43 -37.72 4.23
C GLU A 21 3.03 -36.24 4.14
N ARG A 22 3.41 -35.57 3.05
CA ARG A 22 3.14 -34.14 2.82
C ARG A 22 1.65 -33.85 2.86
N ARG A 23 0.83 -34.67 2.19
CA ARG A 23 -0.62 -34.50 2.10
C ARG A 23 -1.28 -34.65 3.46
N ILE A 24 -0.88 -35.67 4.24
CA ILE A 24 -1.39 -35.88 5.60
C ILE A 24 -1.02 -34.70 6.51
N LYS A 25 0.25 -34.27 6.48
CA LYS A 25 0.72 -33.11 7.27
C LYS A 25 -0.03 -31.83 6.93
N GLU A 26 -0.30 -31.57 5.65
CA GLU A 26 -1.10 -30.42 5.20
C GLU A 26 -2.54 -30.46 5.76
N ILE A 27 -3.20 -31.62 5.72
CA ILE A 27 -4.58 -31.80 6.21
C ILE A 27 -4.64 -31.60 7.73
N VAL A 28 -3.74 -32.24 8.47
CA VAL A 28 -3.69 -32.13 9.93
C VAL A 28 -3.38 -30.69 10.35
N LYS A 29 -2.42 -30.03 9.69
CA LYS A 29 -2.10 -28.61 9.93
C LYS A 29 -3.29 -27.69 9.66
N LYS A 30 -4.12 -28.00 8.66
CA LYS A 30 -5.29 -27.20 8.32
C LYS A 30 -6.46 -27.41 9.29
N HIS A 31 -6.79 -28.66 9.62
CA HIS A 31 -8.04 -29.00 10.30
C HIS A 31 -7.91 -29.38 11.77
N SER A 32 -6.74 -29.84 12.20
CA SER A 32 -6.56 -30.46 13.53
C SER A 32 -5.40 -29.90 14.33
N GLN A 33 -4.82 -28.77 13.90
CA GLN A 33 -3.71 -28.11 14.59
C GLN A 33 -3.99 -27.80 16.07
N PHE A 34 -5.25 -27.55 16.43
CA PHE A 34 -5.65 -27.07 17.76
C PHE A 34 -6.52 -28.07 18.55
N ILE A 35 -6.54 -29.33 18.12
CA ILE A 35 -7.15 -30.40 18.90
C ILE A 35 -6.32 -30.64 20.16
N GLY A 36 -6.99 -30.74 21.32
CA GLY A 36 -6.32 -30.82 22.62
C GLY A 36 -5.61 -32.14 22.93
N TYR A 37 -5.76 -33.15 22.08
CA TYR A 37 -5.10 -34.46 22.22
C TYR A 37 -3.93 -34.57 21.24
N PRO A 38 -2.77 -35.13 21.64
CA PRO A 38 -1.64 -35.33 20.73
C PRO A 38 -2.01 -36.21 19.53
N ILE A 39 -1.68 -35.72 18.33
CA ILE A 39 -1.86 -36.40 17.05
C ILE A 39 -0.47 -36.76 16.53
N THR A 40 -0.21 -38.07 16.41
CA THR A 40 1.08 -38.57 15.93
C THR A 40 0.95 -39.24 14.57
N LEU A 41 1.90 -38.94 13.68
CA LEU A 41 2.04 -39.61 12.39
C LEU A 41 3.25 -40.55 12.43
N PHE A 42 3.05 -41.78 11.98
CA PHE A 42 4.12 -42.75 11.81
C PHE A 42 4.70 -42.56 10.41
N VAL A 43 5.95 -42.13 10.33
CA VAL A 43 6.67 -41.86 9.07
C VAL A 43 7.91 -42.71 8.99
N GLU A 44 8.19 -43.27 7.82
CA GLU A 44 9.43 -44.00 7.56
C GLU A 44 10.56 -42.99 7.29
N LYS A 45 11.62 -43.03 8.11
CA LYS A 45 12.82 -42.20 7.97
C LYS A 45 14.05 -43.09 7.82
N GLU A 46 15.07 -42.58 7.13
CA GLU A 46 16.38 -43.24 7.00
C GLU A 46 17.40 -42.58 7.94
N ARG A 47 18.20 -43.38 8.63
CA ARG A 47 19.40 -42.90 9.36
C ARG A 47 20.63 -43.71 8.98
N ASP A 48 21.79 -43.04 8.98
CA ASP A 48 23.08 -43.70 8.82
C ASP A 48 23.48 -44.37 10.14
N LYS A 49 23.48 -45.70 10.18
CA LYS A 49 24.03 -46.48 11.28
C LYS A 49 25.46 -46.89 10.93
N GLU A 50 26.42 -46.57 11.80
CA GLU A 50 27.78 -47.09 11.68
C GLU A 50 27.81 -48.52 12.23
N VAL A 51 27.81 -49.49 11.33
CA VAL A 51 27.85 -50.92 11.68
C VAL A 51 29.25 -51.46 11.42
N SER A 52 29.69 -52.42 12.23
CA SER A 52 30.97 -53.09 12.00
C SER A 52 30.88 -54.00 10.77
N ASP A 53 32.00 -54.26 10.07
CA ASP A 53 32.00 -55.04 8.81
C ASP A 53 31.25 -56.38 8.94
N ASP A 54 31.28 -57.01 10.13
CA ASP A 54 30.62 -58.29 10.42
C ASP A 54 29.07 -58.18 10.46
N GLU A 55 28.52 -57.07 10.97
CA GLU A 55 27.07 -56.80 11.02
C GLU A 55 26.54 -56.26 9.68
N ALA A 56 27.42 -55.64 8.89
CA ALA A 56 27.09 -55.13 7.57
C ALA A 56 26.86 -56.24 6.53
N GLU A 57 27.65 -57.31 6.60
CA GLU A 57 27.47 -58.49 5.73
C GLU A 57 26.22 -59.30 6.09
N GLU A 58 25.74 -59.25 7.33
CA GLU A 58 24.47 -59.87 7.74
C GLU A 58 23.25 -59.08 7.23
N GLU A 59 23.24 -57.76 7.36
CA GLU A 59 22.15 -56.91 6.84
C GLU A 59 22.10 -56.88 5.30
N GLU A 60 23.24 -56.99 4.58
CA GLU A 60 23.27 -57.15 3.12
C GLU A 60 22.65 -58.50 2.68
N LYS A 61 22.92 -59.59 3.42
CA LYS A 61 22.31 -60.92 3.15
C LYS A 61 20.82 -60.99 3.45
N GLU A 62 20.33 -60.21 4.42
CA GLU A 62 18.88 -60.09 4.65
C GLU A 62 18.19 -59.31 3.53
N LYS A 63 18.81 -58.23 3.02
CA LYS A 63 18.28 -57.46 1.88
C LYS A 63 18.28 -58.26 0.57
N GLU A 64 19.31 -59.07 0.31
CA GLU A 64 19.33 -59.96 -0.87
C GLU A 64 18.22 -61.02 -0.81
N LYS A 65 17.87 -61.51 0.38
CA LYS A 65 16.73 -62.44 0.56
C LYS A 65 15.37 -61.78 0.35
N ASP A 66 15.20 -60.54 0.83
CA ASP A 66 13.97 -59.78 0.62
C ASP A 66 13.79 -59.39 -0.87
N GLU A 67 14.89 -59.13 -1.60
CA GLU A 67 14.85 -58.86 -3.06
C GLU A 67 14.66 -60.13 -3.91
N GLU A 68 15.05 -61.32 -3.42
CA GLU A 68 14.76 -62.60 -4.08
C GLU A 68 13.29 -63.02 -3.93
N GLU A 69 12.59 -62.67 -2.84
CA GLU A 69 11.15 -62.94 -2.69
C GLU A 69 10.26 -62.03 -3.58
N GLU A 70 10.77 -60.90 -4.09
CA GLU A 70 10.04 -60.00 -5.01
C GLU A 70 10.24 -60.32 -6.51
N LYS A 71 11.15 -61.23 -6.89
CA LYS A 71 11.44 -61.58 -8.30
C LYS A 71 10.97 -62.98 -8.68
N ASP A 72 9.67 -63.22 -8.59
CA ASP A 72 9.02 -64.40 -9.15
C ASP A 72 7.99 -63.99 -10.22
N GLU A 73 8.42 -63.23 -11.24
CA GLU A 73 7.73 -63.08 -12.53
C GLU A 73 8.74 -62.71 -13.66
N ASP A 74 8.93 -63.67 -14.58
CA ASP A 74 9.48 -63.60 -15.96
C ASP A 74 11.02 -63.45 -16.26
N LYS A 75 11.66 -64.62 -16.53
CA LYS A 75 12.59 -64.97 -17.67
C LYS A 75 14.05 -64.42 -17.77
N PRO A 76 14.98 -65.13 -18.46
CA PRO A 76 15.63 -66.41 -18.16
C PRO A 76 17.19 -66.33 -18.12
N GLU A 77 17.82 -67.40 -17.60
CA GLU A 77 19.27 -67.61 -17.40
C GLU A 77 20.13 -67.58 -18.68
N ILE A 78 21.38 -67.10 -18.53
CA ILE A 78 22.53 -67.47 -19.38
C ILE A 78 23.70 -67.83 -18.45
N GLU A 79 24.18 -69.07 -18.58
CA GLU A 79 25.36 -69.66 -17.95
C GLU A 79 26.66 -68.97 -18.42
N ASP A 80 27.66 -68.87 -17.53
CA ASP A 80 29.01 -69.31 -17.89
C ASP A 80 29.83 -69.74 -16.67
N VAL A 81 30.63 -70.79 -16.88
CA VAL A 81 31.09 -71.78 -15.89
C VAL A 81 32.61 -71.70 -15.68
N GLY A 82 33.06 -71.83 -14.42
CA GLY A 82 34.40 -72.33 -14.01
C GLY A 82 35.53 -71.30 -14.00
N SER A 83 36.61 -71.43 -13.22
CA SER A 83 37.16 -72.54 -12.44
C SER A 83 38.33 -71.99 -11.58
N ASP A 84 38.48 -72.55 -10.39
CA ASP A 84 39.58 -72.60 -9.40
C ASP A 84 40.98 -71.98 -9.70
N ASP A 85 41.63 -71.41 -8.68
CA ASP A 85 42.78 -72.09 -8.02
C ASP A 85 43.45 -71.28 -6.86
N GLU A 86 43.56 -72.00 -5.74
CA GLU A 86 44.56 -72.11 -4.66
C GLU A 86 45.48 -70.96 -4.13
N HIS A 87 45.43 -70.84 -2.80
CA HIS A 87 46.48 -70.58 -1.77
C HIS A 87 47.83 -69.92 -2.13
N ASP A 88 48.27 -68.89 -1.36
CA ASP A 88 49.25 -69.05 -0.26
C ASP A 88 49.52 -67.75 0.57
N HIS A 89 50.14 -67.96 1.73
CA HIS A 89 50.45 -67.21 2.95
C HIS A 89 51.02 -65.75 2.97
N ASP A 90 50.70 -65.08 4.09
CA ASP A 90 51.57 -64.40 5.08
C ASP A 90 51.53 -62.87 5.32
N LYS A 91 51.24 -62.55 6.60
CA LYS A 91 51.73 -61.47 7.50
C LYS A 91 51.41 -59.97 7.29
N CYS A 92 50.60 -59.51 8.27
CA CYS A 92 50.88 -58.43 9.24
C CYS A 92 50.90 -56.95 8.77
N SER A 93 49.87 -56.18 9.15
CA SER A 93 49.97 -54.90 9.90
C SER A 93 48.65 -54.10 9.86
N ASP A 94 48.37 -53.41 10.97
CA ASP A 94 47.30 -52.45 11.27
C ASP A 94 46.35 -52.02 10.13
N LYS A 95 45.09 -52.45 10.19
CA LYS A 95 43.97 -51.76 9.56
C LYS A 95 42.89 -51.48 10.59
N LYS A 96 42.73 -50.20 10.94
CA LYS A 96 41.52 -49.64 11.55
C LYS A 96 40.29 -50.25 10.86
N LYS A 97 39.42 -50.94 11.61
CA LYS A 97 38.08 -51.36 11.16
C LYS A 97 37.42 -50.18 10.43
N LYS A 98 37.23 -50.29 9.11
CA LYS A 98 36.49 -49.29 8.34
C LYS A 98 35.03 -49.51 8.68
N LYS A 99 34.41 -48.59 9.40
CA LYS A 99 32.98 -48.64 9.66
C LYS A 99 32.23 -48.35 8.36
N LYS A 100 31.38 -49.26 7.90
CA LYS A 100 30.45 -49.00 6.79
C LYS A 100 29.21 -48.29 7.36
N LYS A 101 28.69 -47.32 6.62
CA LYS A 101 27.42 -46.64 6.95
C LYS A 101 26.31 -47.37 6.22
N ILE A 102 25.42 -48.03 6.95
CA ILE A 102 24.22 -48.62 6.38
C ILE A 102 23.03 -47.70 6.68
N LYS A 103 22.19 -47.51 5.67
CA LYS A 103 20.91 -46.80 5.81
C LYS A 103 19.89 -47.74 6.46
N GLU A 104 19.55 -47.47 7.71
CA GLU A 104 18.50 -48.17 8.46
C GLU A 104 17.19 -47.38 8.32
N LYS A 105 16.14 -48.03 7.81
CA LYS A 105 14.78 -47.48 7.80
C LYS A 105 14.16 -47.68 9.18
N TYR A 106 13.67 -46.62 9.80
CA TYR A 106 12.96 -46.68 11.07
C TYR A 106 11.67 -45.87 11.02
N ILE A 107 10.67 -46.30 11.79
CA ILE A 107 9.40 -45.59 11.90
C ILE A 107 9.54 -44.56 13.02
N ASP A 108 9.52 -43.28 12.65
CA ASP A 108 9.50 -42.16 13.59
C ASP A 108 8.04 -41.77 13.90
N GLN A 109 7.77 -41.51 15.17
CA GLN A 109 6.45 -41.09 15.63
C GLN A 109 6.47 -39.56 15.84
N GLU A 110 6.09 -38.83 14.79
CA GLU A 110 6.14 -37.37 14.79
C GLU A 110 4.81 -36.77 15.30
N GLU A 111 4.87 -35.95 16.36
CA GLU A 111 3.71 -35.19 16.85
C GLU A 111 3.44 -33.97 15.96
N LEU A 112 2.23 -33.90 15.40
CA LEU A 112 1.86 -32.89 14.40
C LEU A 112 1.24 -31.61 14.99
N ASN A 113 0.60 -31.68 16.16
CA ASN A 113 -0.17 -30.59 16.76
C ASN A 113 0.45 -30.03 18.06
N LYS A 114 1.76 -29.74 18.02
CA LYS A 114 2.49 -29.18 19.17
C LYS A 114 1.98 -27.79 19.61
N THR A 115 1.36 -27.03 18.70
CA THR A 115 0.85 -25.69 18.96
C THR A 115 -0.42 -25.74 19.82
N LYS A 116 -0.30 -25.36 21.09
CA LYS A 116 -1.47 -25.31 21.99
C LYS A 116 -2.36 -24.09 21.69
N PRO A 117 -3.69 -24.19 21.84
CA PRO A 117 -4.61 -23.07 21.62
C PRO A 117 -4.46 -22.00 22.71
N LEU A 118 -3.73 -20.91 22.42
CA LEU A 118 -3.48 -19.86 23.42
C LEU A 118 -4.74 -19.15 23.91
N TRP A 119 -5.74 -18.97 23.04
CA TRP A 119 -6.99 -18.26 23.37
C TRP A 119 -7.87 -19.00 24.41
N THR A 120 -7.54 -20.25 24.73
CA THR A 120 -8.27 -21.02 25.75
C THR A 120 -7.73 -20.81 27.15
N ARG A 121 -6.49 -20.31 27.27
CA ARG A 121 -5.83 -19.97 28.54
C ARG A 121 -6.26 -18.59 29.04
N ASN A 122 -6.05 -18.35 30.32
CA ASN A 122 -6.25 -17.03 30.92
C ASN A 122 -5.22 -16.03 30.35
N PRO A 123 -5.63 -14.86 29.83
CA PRO A 123 -4.71 -13.86 29.28
C PRO A 123 -3.56 -13.47 30.22
N ASP A 124 -3.82 -13.40 31.53
CA ASP A 124 -2.83 -12.96 32.52
C ASP A 124 -1.70 -13.98 32.75
N ASP A 125 -1.92 -15.24 32.37
CA ASP A 125 -0.96 -16.35 32.51
C ASP A 125 -0.21 -16.65 31.20
N ILE A 126 -0.27 -15.76 30.21
CA ILE A 126 0.38 -15.93 28.90
C ILE A 126 1.45 -14.86 28.73
N SER A 127 2.67 -15.30 28.51
CA SER A 127 3.81 -14.41 28.25
C SER A 127 3.78 -13.85 26.82
N ASN A 128 4.44 -12.72 26.60
CA ASN A 128 4.58 -12.15 25.25
C ASN A 128 5.41 -13.05 24.31
N GLU A 129 6.32 -13.86 24.86
CA GLU A 129 7.11 -14.84 24.11
C GLU A 129 6.22 -15.94 23.54
N GLU A 130 5.30 -16.48 24.33
CA GLU A 130 4.31 -17.46 23.86
C GLU A 130 3.41 -16.88 22.77
N TYR A 131 2.98 -15.62 22.90
CA TYR A 131 2.24 -14.94 21.85
C TYR A 131 3.04 -14.77 20.56
N GLY A 132 4.34 -14.44 20.66
CA GLY A 132 5.27 -14.34 19.53
C GLY A 132 5.43 -15.66 18.79
N GLU A 133 5.70 -16.75 19.52
CA GLU A 133 5.80 -18.09 18.94
C GLU A 133 4.50 -18.53 18.25
N PHE A 134 3.36 -18.27 18.89
CA PHE A 134 2.06 -18.56 18.31
C PHE A 134 1.80 -17.74 17.03
N TYR A 135 2.13 -16.45 17.04
CA TYR A 135 2.01 -15.59 15.86
C TYR A 135 2.84 -16.13 14.69
N LYS A 136 4.13 -16.43 14.91
CA LYS A 136 5.04 -17.02 13.91
C LYS A 136 4.48 -18.33 13.36
N SER A 137 3.97 -19.21 14.24
CA SER A 137 3.34 -20.46 13.83
C SER A 137 2.03 -20.26 13.06
N LEU A 138 1.28 -19.19 13.31
CA LEU A 138 0.00 -18.91 12.66
C LEU A 138 0.18 -18.32 11.25
N THR A 139 1.14 -17.42 11.10
CA THR A 139 1.34 -16.59 9.90
C THR A 139 2.47 -17.08 8.99
N ASN A 140 3.35 -17.96 9.50
CA ASN A 140 4.65 -18.28 8.92
C ASN A 140 5.57 -17.06 8.76
N ASP A 141 5.36 -16.02 9.56
CA ASP A 141 6.28 -14.90 9.70
C ASP A 141 7.47 -15.33 10.56
N TRP A 142 8.67 -14.84 10.24
CA TRP A 142 9.88 -15.08 11.03
C TRP A 142 10.11 -14.00 12.08
N GLU A 143 9.46 -12.82 11.93
CA GLU A 143 9.48 -11.74 12.91
C GLU A 143 8.30 -11.89 13.89
N ASP A 144 8.44 -11.36 15.12
CA ASP A 144 7.34 -11.32 16.08
C ASP A 144 6.29 -10.26 15.69
N HIS A 145 5.08 -10.38 16.26
CA HIS A 145 4.06 -9.35 16.09
C HIS A 145 4.49 -8.00 16.69
N LEU A 146 3.86 -6.92 16.23
CA LEU A 146 4.00 -5.59 16.82
C LEU A 146 3.15 -5.47 18.08
N ALA A 147 1.91 -5.97 18.01
CA ALA A 147 0.94 -5.88 19.09
C ALA A 147 -0.05 -7.04 19.03
N VAL A 148 -0.60 -7.40 20.19
CA VAL A 148 -1.60 -8.45 20.33
C VAL A 148 -2.75 -7.98 21.21
N LYS A 149 -3.97 -8.38 20.86
CA LYS A 149 -5.15 -8.22 21.70
C LYS A 149 -5.82 -9.57 21.92
N HIS A 150 -5.88 -9.99 23.18
CA HIS A 150 -6.64 -11.15 23.63
C HIS A 150 -7.94 -10.68 24.28
N PHE A 151 -9.07 -11.22 23.84
CA PHE A 151 -10.36 -10.95 24.47
C PHE A 151 -11.33 -12.12 24.33
N SER A 152 -12.29 -12.14 25.25
CA SER A 152 -13.46 -13.00 25.23
C SER A 152 -14.71 -12.12 25.14
N VAL A 153 -15.74 -12.60 24.44
CA VAL A 153 -17.06 -12.00 24.43
C VAL A 153 -18.02 -13.01 25.03
N GLU A 154 -18.71 -12.60 26.09
CA GLU A 154 -19.74 -13.37 26.77
C GLU A 154 -21.13 -12.79 26.45
N GLY A 155 -22.16 -13.65 26.35
CA GLY A 155 -23.53 -13.23 26.08
C GLY A 155 -24.25 -14.18 25.12
N GLN A 156 -25.10 -13.64 24.24
CA GLN A 156 -25.84 -14.44 23.25
C GLN A 156 -24.93 -15.15 22.24
N LEU A 157 -23.74 -14.60 21.99
CA LEU A 157 -22.73 -15.22 21.15
C LEU A 157 -21.41 -15.24 21.92
N GLU A 158 -21.02 -16.43 22.36
CA GLU A 158 -19.76 -16.63 23.08
C GLU A 158 -18.62 -16.98 22.11
N PHE A 159 -17.55 -16.19 22.16
CA PHE A 159 -16.34 -16.49 21.42
C PHE A 159 -15.11 -15.86 22.06
N ARG A 160 -13.96 -16.47 21.81
CA ARG A 160 -12.64 -15.94 22.19
C ARG A 160 -11.86 -15.61 20.93
N ALA A 161 -11.04 -14.56 20.99
CA ALA A 161 -10.26 -14.14 19.85
C ALA A 161 -8.88 -13.63 20.24
N LEU A 162 -7.93 -13.88 19.34
CA LEU A 162 -6.59 -13.31 19.34
C LEU A 162 -6.38 -12.54 18.05
N LEU A 163 -6.12 -11.25 18.18
CA LEU A 163 -5.84 -10.35 17.06
C LEU A 163 -4.41 -9.82 17.16
N PHE A 164 -3.70 -9.87 16.06
CA PHE A 164 -2.29 -9.48 15.95
C PHE A 164 -2.13 -8.39 14.90
N VAL A 165 -1.32 -7.40 15.25
CA VAL A 165 -0.80 -6.39 14.31
C VAL A 165 0.60 -6.85 13.88
N PRO A 166 0.83 -7.15 12.59
CA PRO A 166 2.17 -7.45 12.08
C PRO A 166 3.12 -6.27 12.24
N ARG A 167 4.44 -6.52 12.31
CA ARG A 167 5.44 -5.44 12.34
C ARG A 167 5.62 -4.75 10.99
N ARG A 168 5.33 -5.45 9.89
CA ARG A 168 5.49 -4.96 8.53
C ARG A 168 4.23 -5.22 7.73
N ALA A 169 3.88 -4.27 6.87
CA ALA A 169 2.83 -4.50 5.90
C ALA A 169 3.32 -5.55 4.87
N PRO A 170 2.49 -6.54 4.51
CA PRO A 170 2.84 -7.46 3.43
C PRO A 170 2.88 -6.69 2.09
N PHE A 171 3.81 -7.06 1.20
CA PHE A 171 4.00 -6.35 -0.09
C PHE A 171 2.75 -6.36 -0.98
N ASP A 172 1.89 -7.37 -0.80
CA ASP A 172 0.65 -7.59 -1.54
C ASP A 172 -0.60 -7.15 -0.75
N LEU A 173 -0.46 -6.28 0.26
CA LEU A 173 -1.57 -5.87 1.14
C LEU A 173 -2.78 -5.30 0.38
N PHE A 174 -2.54 -4.56 -0.70
CA PHE A 174 -3.58 -3.90 -1.51
C PHE A 174 -3.88 -4.65 -2.81
N GLU A 175 -3.49 -5.92 -2.93
CA GLU A 175 -3.82 -6.74 -4.08
C GLU A 175 -5.26 -7.30 -3.97
N ASN A 176 -6.20 -6.64 -4.64
CA ASN A 176 -7.63 -6.96 -4.55
C ASN A 176 -8.03 -8.38 -5.00
N LYS A 177 -7.18 -9.08 -5.76
CA LYS A 177 -7.44 -10.45 -6.22
C LYS A 177 -7.03 -11.51 -5.20
N LYS A 178 -6.26 -11.12 -4.18
CA LYS A 178 -5.76 -12.04 -3.17
C LYS A 178 -6.89 -12.52 -2.26
N LYS A 179 -6.91 -13.83 -2.01
CA LYS A 179 -7.82 -14.43 -1.04
C LYS A 179 -7.54 -13.86 0.36
N LYS A 180 -8.56 -13.30 1.00
CA LYS A 180 -8.45 -12.76 2.37
C LYS A 180 -8.54 -13.91 3.36
N ASN A 181 -7.40 -14.29 3.94
CA ASN A 181 -7.27 -15.40 4.88
C ASN A 181 -6.59 -15.00 6.19
N ASN A 182 -6.65 -13.72 6.54
CA ASN A 182 -5.90 -13.14 7.64
C ASN A 182 -6.44 -13.55 9.02
N ILE A 183 -7.76 -13.69 9.14
CA ILE A 183 -8.41 -14.15 10.36
C ILE A 183 -9.06 -15.50 10.08
N LYS A 184 -8.68 -16.50 10.88
CA LYS A 184 -9.21 -17.86 10.78
C LYS A 184 -10.33 -18.06 11.80
N LEU A 185 -11.44 -18.62 11.34
CA LEU A 185 -12.61 -18.93 12.17
C LEU A 185 -12.61 -20.41 12.55
N TYR A 186 -12.73 -20.65 13.85
CA TYR A 186 -12.83 -21.95 14.47
C TYR A 186 -14.16 -22.08 15.19
N VAL A 187 -14.66 -23.32 15.24
CA VAL A 187 -15.79 -23.69 16.07
C VAL A 187 -15.39 -24.89 16.90
N ARG A 188 -15.42 -24.73 18.24
CA ARG A 188 -14.94 -25.74 19.20
C ARG A 188 -13.52 -26.21 18.87
N ARG A 189 -12.62 -25.27 18.53
CA ARG A 189 -11.22 -25.52 18.12
C ARG A 189 -11.05 -26.28 16.80
N VAL A 190 -12.12 -26.50 16.03
CA VAL A 190 -12.05 -27.08 14.68
C VAL A 190 -12.07 -25.97 13.65
N PHE A 191 -11.12 -25.99 12.72
CA PHE A 191 -11.05 -25.01 11.65
C PHE A 191 -12.27 -25.12 10.73
N ILE A 192 -12.97 -24.01 10.51
CA ILE A 192 -14.15 -23.94 9.64
C ILE A 192 -13.81 -23.22 8.35
N MET A 193 -13.38 -21.96 8.46
CA MET A 193 -13.13 -21.11 7.31
C MET A 193 -12.08 -20.05 7.61
N ASP A 194 -11.31 -19.68 6.59
CA ASP A 194 -10.38 -18.55 6.58
C ASP A 194 -10.88 -17.42 5.67
N ASN A 195 -11.79 -17.73 4.74
CA ASN A 195 -12.29 -16.80 3.74
C ASN A 195 -13.52 -16.03 4.24
N CYS A 196 -13.31 -15.02 5.08
CA CYS A 196 -14.41 -14.23 5.61
C CYS A 196 -14.26 -12.74 5.29
N ASP A 197 -14.59 -12.37 4.05
CA ASP A 197 -14.80 -10.96 3.65
C ASP A 197 -15.79 -10.23 4.61
N GLU A 198 -16.70 -10.98 5.23
CA GLU A 198 -17.68 -10.42 6.16
C GLU A 198 -17.16 -10.23 7.59
N LEU A 199 -16.05 -10.86 7.97
CA LEU A 199 -15.58 -10.89 9.36
C LEU A 199 -14.83 -9.62 9.77
N ILE A 200 -14.12 -9.00 8.82
CA ILE A 200 -13.42 -7.73 9.03
C ILE A 200 -13.62 -6.78 7.85
N PRO A 201 -13.66 -5.47 8.09
CA PRO A 201 -13.67 -4.49 7.01
C PRO A 201 -12.32 -4.47 6.26
N GLU A 202 -12.33 -4.00 5.01
CA GLU A 202 -11.15 -3.96 4.14
C GLU A 202 -9.99 -3.18 4.75
N TYR A 203 -10.29 -2.06 5.40
CA TYR A 203 -9.26 -1.26 6.05
C TYR A 203 -8.53 -1.98 7.20
N LEU A 204 -9.07 -3.08 7.75
CA LEU A 204 -8.41 -3.91 8.77
C LEU A 204 -7.83 -5.21 8.21
N ASN A 205 -7.76 -5.35 6.88
CA ASN A 205 -7.30 -6.58 6.21
C ASN A 205 -5.80 -6.89 6.41
N PHE A 206 -5.09 -6.16 7.26
CA PHE A 206 -3.74 -6.52 7.70
C PHE A 206 -3.72 -7.28 9.04
N ILE A 207 -4.81 -7.23 9.81
CA ILE A 207 -4.91 -7.87 11.13
C ILE A 207 -4.94 -9.39 10.97
N LYS A 208 -4.00 -10.06 11.62
CA LYS A 208 -3.91 -11.52 11.65
C LYS A 208 -4.58 -12.05 12.90
N GLY A 209 -5.21 -13.21 12.85
CA GLY A 209 -5.81 -13.71 14.08
C GLY A 209 -6.60 -15.00 13.97
N VAL A 210 -7.15 -15.35 15.13
CA VAL A 210 -8.03 -16.50 15.32
C VAL A 210 -9.27 -16.04 16.07
N VAL A 211 -10.43 -16.52 15.63
CA VAL A 211 -11.70 -16.40 16.34
C VAL A 211 -12.22 -17.82 16.57
N ASP A 212 -12.48 -18.20 17.81
CA ASP A 212 -13.03 -19.51 18.17
C ASP A 212 -14.32 -19.33 18.95
N SER A 213 -15.40 -19.96 18.49
CA SER A 213 -16.71 -19.90 19.11
C SER A 213 -17.22 -21.31 19.44
N GLU A 214 -17.95 -21.45 20.54
CA GLU A 214 -18.46 -22.75 20.99
C GLU A 214 -19.88 -23.05 20.44
N ASP A 215 -20.58 -22.02 19.95
CA ASP A 215 -22.03 -22.06 19.66
C ASP A 215 -22.42 -21.43 18.30
N LEU A 216 -21.64 -21.71 17.25
CA LEU A 216 -21.99 -21.28 15.90
C LEU A 216 -22.82 -22.33 15.14
N PRO A 217 -23.95 -21.95 14.50
CA PRO A 217 -24.77 -22.86 13.71
C PRO A 217 -24.09 -23.16 12.36
N LEU A 218 -23.40 -24.30 12.31
CA LEU A 218 -22.73 -24.79 11.11
C LEU A 218 -23.70 -25.49 10.15
N ASN A 219 -23.44 -25.39 8.85
CA ASN A 219 -24.12 -26.20 7.85
C ASN A 219 -23.72 -27.68 7.98
N ILE A 220 -24.40 -28.57 7.24
CA ILE A 220 -24.13 -30.01 7.28
C ILE A 220 -22.68 -30.33 6.87
N SER A 221 -22.09 -29.58 5.92
CA SER A 221 -20.70 -29.77 5.50
C SER A 221 -19.66 -29.28 6.52
N ARG A 222 -20.07 -28.47 7.51
CA ARG A 222 -19.19 -27.77 8.47
C ARG A 222 -18.15 -26.86 7.83
N GLU A 223 -18.36 -26.45 6.59
CA GLU A 223 -17.47 -25.54 5.85
C GLU A 223 -18.07 -24.14 5.68
N MET A 224 -19.39 -23.99 5.89
CA MET A 224 -20.08 -22.71 5.78
C MET A 224 -21.02 -22.48 6.96
N LEU A 225 -21.18 -21.22 7.35
CA LEU A 225 -22.14 -20.81 8.36
C LEU A 225 -23.54 -20.65 7.76
N GLN A 226 -24.56 -21.11 8.47
CA GLN A 226 -25.95 -21.02 8.00
C GLN A 226 -26.52 -19.59 8.07
N GLN A 227 -25.99 -18.73 8.94
CA GLN A 227 -26.52 -17.38 9.20
C GLN A 227 -25.44 -16.29 9.15
N SER A 228 -25.45 -15.45 8.10
CA SER A 228 -24.51 -14.33 7.94
C SER A 228 -24.68 -13.19 8.97
N LYS A 229 -25.85 -13.10 9.62
CA LYS A 229 -26.09 -12.06 10.65
C LYS A 229 -25.15 -12.17 11.85
N ILE A 230 -24.75 -13.39 12.21
CA ILE A 230 -23.83 -13.65 13.33
C ILE A 230 -22.44 -13.09 13.02
N LEU A 231 -21.95 -13.29 11.79
CA LEU A 231 -20.67 -12.76 11.33
C LEU A 231 -20.61 -11.23 11.44
N LYS A 232 -21.72 -10.53 11.15
CA LYS A 232 -21.80 -9.07 11.31
C LYS A 232 -21.67 -8.62 12.78
N VAL A 233 -22.17 -9.40 13.73
CA VAL A 233 -22.03 -9.12 15.17
C VAL A 233 -20.59 -9.36 15.60
N ILE A 234 -19.98 -10.47 15.19
CA ILE A 234 -18.56 -10.76 15.45
C ILE A 234 -17.71 -9.62 14.88
N ARG A 235 -17.93 -9.24 13.61
CA ARG A 235 -17.21 -8.14 12.95
C ARG A 235 -17.25 -6.86 13.76
N LYS A 236 -18.42 -6.44 14.26
CA LYS A 236 -18.53 -5.23 15.10
C LYS A 236 -17.66 -5.31 16.35
N ASN A 237 -17.64 -6.46 17.01
CA ASN A 237 -16.80 -6.68 18.20
C ASN A 237 -15.31 -6.71 17.86
N LEU A 238 -14.92 -7.37 16.76
CA LEU A 238 -13.53 -7.38 16.30
C LEU A 238 -13.06 -5.96 15.99
N VAL A 239 -13.83 -5.19 15.22
CA VAL A 239 -13.50 -3.80 14.88
C VAL A 239 -13.34 -2.96 16.15
N LYS A 240 -14.27 -3.07 17.10
CA LYS A 240 -14.17 -2.36 18.38
C LYS A 240 -12.86 -2.68 19.11
N LYS A 241 -12.49 -3.95 19.18
CA LYS A 241 -11.27 -4.42 19.86
C LYS A 241 -9.98 -4.06 19.12
N CYS A 242 -10.00 -4.03 17.79
CA CYS A 242 -8.90 -3.49 16.99
C CYS A 242 -8.67 -2.00 17.27
N LEU A 243 -9.75 -1.20 17.31
CA LEU A 243 -9.62 0.23 17.60
C LEU A 243 -9.12 0.48 19.03
N GLU A 244 -9.58 -0.28 20.01
CA GLU A 244 -9.03 -0.26 21.38
C GLU A 244 -7.52 -0.59 21.39
N LEU A 245 -7.10 -1.63 20.66
CA LEU A 245 -5.69 -1.97 20.51
C LEU A 245 -4.87 -0.84 19.86
N PHE A 246 -5.41 -0.15 18.86
CA PHE A 246 -4.72 0.97 18.23
C PHE A 246 -4.62 2.19 19.15
N THR A 247 -5.62 2.42 20.00
CA THR A 247 -5.56 3.46 21.03
C THR A 247 -4.51 3.13 22.08
N GLU A 248 -4.44 1.88 22.55
CA GLU A 248 -3.39 1.41 23.47
C GLU A 248 -2.00 1.53 22.83
N LEU A 249 -1.87 1.14 21.55
CA LEU A 249 -0.63 1.33 20.80
C LEU A 249 -0.23 2.80 20.71
N ALA A 250 -1.19 3.73 20.61
CA ALA A 250 -0.92 5.16 20.53
C ALA A 250 -0.32 5.75 21.82
N GLU A 251 -0.42 5.05 22.96
CA GLU A 251 0.23 5.44 24.21
C GLU A 251 1.75 5.18 24.16
N ASP A 252 2.19 4.17 23.40
CA ASP A 252 3.60 3.88 23.11
C ASP A 252 4.03 4.57 21.80
N LYS A 253 4.63 5.75 21.94
CA LYS A 253 5.03 6.58 20.78
C LYS A 253 5.94 5.87 19.79
N ASP A 254 6.89 5.05 20.26
CA ASP A 254 7.90 4.42 19.41
C ASP A 254 7.29 3.28 18.58
N ASN A 255 6.48 2.44 19.22
CA ASN A 255 5.77 1.38 18.51
C ASN A 255 4.62 1.92 17.66
N TYR A 256 3.96 3.00 18.09
CA TYR A 256 2.94 3.65 17.29
C TYR A 256 3.51 4.26 16.01
N LYS A 257 4.70 4.88 16.07
CA LYS A 257 5.37 5.41 14.89
C LYS A 257 5.60 4.30 13.86
N LYS A 258 6.13 3.15 14.29
CA LYS A 258 6.32 1.97 13.41
C LYS A 258 4.99 1.46 12.85
N TYR A 259 3.96 1.36 13.68
CA TYR A 259 2.61 0.99 13.25
C TYR A 259 2.07 1.95 12.17
N TYR A 260 2.17 3.25 12.42
CA TYR A 260 1.63 4.27 11.54
C TYR A 260 2.38 4.30 10.19
N GLU A 261 3.71 4.17 10.20
CA GLU A 261 4.51 4.08 8.97
C GLU A 261 4.09 2.91 8.08
N GLN A 262 3.70 1.78 8.66
CA GLN A 262 3.32 0.58 7.91
C GLN A 262 1.83 0.59 7.48
N PHE A 263 0.95 1.15 8.31
CA PHE A 263 -0.51 0.99 8.16
C PHE A 263 -1.29 2.32 8.13
N SER A 264 -0.64 3.47 7.93
CA SER A 264 -1.32 4.78 7.81
C SER A 264 -2.41 4.76 6.73
N LYS A 265 -2.10 4.14 5.57
CA LYS A 265 -3.02 4.00 4.44
C LYS A 265 -4.29 3.23 4.81
N ASN A 266 -4.17 2.22 5.66
CA ASN A 266 -5.31 1.47 6.17
C ASN A 266 -6.19 2.33 7.09
N ILE A 267 -5.60 3.09 8.03
CA ILE A 267 -6.36 4.01 8.89
C ILE A 267 -7.12 5.04 8.04
N LYS A 268 -6.41 5.61 7.06
CA LYS A 268 -6.91 6.61 6.11
C LYS A 268 -8.06 6.07 5.24
N LEU A 269 -7.95 4.82 4.76
CA LEU A 269 -9.03 4.11 4.08
C LEU A 269 -10.23 3.90 5.01
N GLY A 270 -9.98 3.54 6.27
CA GLY A 270 -11.03 3.40 7.29
C GLY A 270 -11.82 4.69 7.49
N ILE A 271 -11.18 5.86 7.47
CA ILE A 271 -11.86 7.16 7.55
C ILE A 271 -12.76 7.39 6.34
N HIS A 272 -12.31 6.95 5.15
CA HIS A 272 -13.07 7.06 3.92
C HIS A 272 -14.33 6.17 3.96
N GLU A 273 -14.19 4.91 4.35
CA GLU A 273 -15.25 3.88 4.26
C GLU A 273 -16.14 3.79 5.51
N ASP A 274 -15.57 3.84 6.72
CA ASP A 274 -16.25 3.54 7.98
C ASP A 274 -16.72 4.82 8.70
N SER A 275 -17.90 5.28 8.30
CA SER A 275 -18.53 6.47 8.90
C SER A 275 -18.85 6.31 10.40
N GLN A 276 -19.07 5.08 10.88
CA GLN A 276 -19.44 4.83 12.28
C GLN A 276 -18.24 4.98 13.21
N ASN A 277 -17.06 4.51 12.78
CA ASN A 277 -15.83 4.57 13.58
C ASN A 277 -14.92 5.75 13.21
N ARG A 278 -15.31 6.59 12.24
CA ARG A 278 -14.54 7.73 11.74
C ARG A 278 -13.97 8.62 12.84
N LYS A 279 -14.75 8.92 13.88
CA LYS A 279 -14.31 9.74 15.02
C LYS A 279 -13.13 9.12 15.79
N LYS A 280 -13.16 7.81 16.01
CA LYS A 280 -12.04 7.10 16.68
C LYS A 280 -10.83 6.99 15.76
N LEU A 281 -11.07 6.74 14.47
CA LEU A 281 -10.00 6.65 13.47
C LEU A 281 -9.29 8.00 13.26
N SER A 282 -9.98 9.13 13.35
CA SER A 282 -9.36 10.45 13.20
C SER A 282 -8.41 10.80 14.35
N GLU A 283 -8.64 10.28 15.56
CA GLU A 283 -7.71 10.42 16.71
C GLU A 283 -6.38 9.67 16.48
N LEU A 284 -6.38 8.67 15.61
CA LEU A 284 -5.21 7.88 15.20
C LEU A 284 -4.43 8.52 14.05
N LEU A 285 -4.86 9.65 13.50
CA LEU A 285 -4.12 10.30 12.43
C LEU A 285 -2.86 10.99 12.96
N ARG A 286 -1.78 10.94 12.17
CA ARG A 286 -0.52 11.65 12.42
C ARG A 286 -0.10 12.36 11.14
N TYR A 287 0.27 13.62 11.25
CA TYR A 287 0.69 14.44 10.12
C TYR A 287 1.89 15.29 10.48
N TYR A 288 2.69 15.63 9.47
CA TYR A 288 3.64 16.73 9.59
C TYR A 288 2.88 18.05 9.62
N THR A 289 3.41 19.05 10.32
CA THR A 289 2.87 20.40 10.33
C THR A 289 3.96 21.43 10.13
N SER A 290 3.56 22.67 9.90
CA SER A 290 4.50 23.79 9.80
C SER A 290 5.31 24.05 11.07
N ALA A 291 4.89 23.51 12.22
CA ALA A 291 5.55 23.69 13.52
C ALA A 291 6.23 22.42 14.04
N SER A 292 5.91 21.24 13.50
CA SER A 292 6.37 19.96 14.04
C SER A 292 7.75 19.51 13.54
N GLY A 293 8.34 20.21 12.57
CA GLY A 293 9.62 19.80 11.98
C GLY A 293 9.50 18.43 11.31
N ASP A 294 10.38 17.49 11.66
CA ASP A 294 10.43 16.12 11.11
C ASP A 294 9.65 15.08 11.93
N GLU A 295 8.87 15.52 12.91
CA GLU A 295 7.98 14.65 13.66
C GLU A 295 6.54 14.81 13.20
N MET A 296 5.82 13.69 13.11
CA MET A 296 4.37 13.72 12.89
C MET A 296 3.65 13.88 14.23
N VAL A 297 2.63 14.74 14.25
CA VAL A 297 1.81 15.06 15.43
C VAL A 297 0.36 14.66 15.19
N SER A 298 -0.40 14.44 16.26
CA SER A 298 -1.82 14.14 16.14
C SER A 298 -2.66 15.39 15.86
N LEU A 299 -3.88 15.19 15.35
CA LEU A 299 -4.86 16.27 15.23
C LEU A 299 -5.20 16.89 16.60
N LYS A 300 -5.19 16.08 17.66
CA LYS A 300 -5.40 16.55 19.02
C LYS A 300 -4.27 17.48 19.47
N ASP A 301 -3.02 17.09 19.22
CA ASP A 301 -1.86 17.93 19.53
C ASP A 301 -1.94 19.28 18.79
N TYR A 302 -2.36 19.26 17.52
CA TYR A 302 -2.61 20.49 16.76
C TYR A 302 -3.67 21.36 17.45
N VAL A 303 -4.82 20.78 17.84
CA VAL A 303 -5.91 21.52 18.50
C VAL A 303 -5.44 22.16 19.80
N THR A 304 -4.60 21.48 20.59
CA THR A 304 -4.05 22.06 21.83
C THR A 304 -3.13 23.27 21.62
N ARG A 305 -2.56 23.42 20.41
CA ARG A 305 -1.70 24.55 20.02
C ARG A 305 -2.42 25.61 19.18
N MET A 306 -3.72 25.42 18.92
CA MET A 306 -4.50 26.43 18.19
C MET A 306 -4.56 27.72 18.99
N LYS A 307 -4.45 28.85 18.29
CA LYS A 307 -4.64 30.17 18.90
C LYS A 307 -6.10 30.37 19.31
N ASP A 308 -6.36 31.20 20.31
CA ASP A 308 -7.72 31.51 20.77
C ASP A 308 -8.61 32.10 19.66
N THR A 309 -8.01 32.87 18.75
CA THR A 309 -8.69 33.46 17.59
C THR A 309 -8.90 32.47 16.43
N GLN A 310 -8.31 31.28 16.50
CA GLN A 310 -8.32 30.28 15.44
C GLN A 310 -9.57 29.39 15.52
N LYS A 311 -10.43 29.51 14.51
CA LYS A 311 -11.68 28.74 14.40
C LYS A 311 -11.55 27.42 13.62
N HIS A 312 -10.52 27.30 12.79
CA HIS A 312 -10.38 26.23 11.81
C HIS A 312 -9.03 25.54 11.88
N ILE A 313 -9.01 24.26 11.51
CA ILE A 313 -7.78 23.49 11.30
C ILE A 313 -7.35 23.72 9.86
N TYR A 314 -6.19 24.34 9.66
CA TYR A 314 -5.68 24.64 8.32
C TYR A 314 -4.83 23.48 7.81
N TYR A 315 -5.07 23.05 6.57
CA TYR A 315 -4.28 22.01 5.92
C TYR A 315 -3.98 22.34 4.46
N ILE A 316 -2.93 21.71 3.93
CA ILE A 316 -2.56 21.71 2.52
C ILE A 316 -2.25 20.28 2.08
N THR A 317 -2.73 19.92 0.90
CA THR A 317 -2.44 18.64 0.23
C THR A 317 -1.43 18.86 -0.91
N GLY A 318 -0.53 17.90 -1.09
CA GLY A 318 0.44 17.93 -2.20
C GLY A 318 1.21 16.62 -2.34
N GLU A 319 2.30 16.63 -3.10
CA GLU A 319 3.10 15.44 -3.41
C GLU A 319 4.19 15.17 -2.38
N THR A 320 4.83 16.23 -1.90
CA THR A 320 5.95 16.14 -0.97
C THR A 320 5.84 17.19 0.12
N LYS A 321 6.49 16.91 1.26
CA LYS A 321 6.56 17.85 2.39
C LYS A 321 7.19 19.18 1.96
N ASP A 322 8.27 19.14 1.18
CA ASP A 322 8.98 20.34 0.74
C ASP A 322 8.14 21.20 -0.22
N GLN A 323 7.37 20.57 -1.12
CA GLN A 323 6.49 21.28 -2.04
C GLN A 323 5.42 22.06 -1.26
N VAL A 324 4.71 21.41 -0.34
CA VAL A 324 3.64 22.06 0.42
C VAL A 324 4.17 23.05 1.46
N ALA A 325 5.36 22.79 1.99
CA ALA A 325 6.06 23.69 2.89
C ALA A 325 6.48 24.98 2.18
N ASN A 326 6.92 24.93 0.92
CA ASN A 326 7.35 26.12 0.16
C ASN A 326 6.23 26.72 -0.69
N SER A 327 4.98 26.28 -0.49
CA SER A 327 3.84 26.77 -1.25
C SER A 327 3.47 28.21 -0.88
N ALA A 328 3.08 28.99 -1.88
CA ALA A 328 2.53 30.34 -1.71
C ALA A 328 1.32 30.37 -0.77
N PHE A 329 0.54 29.28 -0.71
CA PHE A 329 -0.66 29.20 0.13
C PHE A 329 -0.40 29.22 1.63
N VAL A 330 0.82 28.90 2.08
CA VAL A 330 1.16 28.83 3.51
C VAL A 330 1.94 30.04 4.01
N GLU A 331 2.38 30.94 3.12
CA GLU A 331 3.23 32.09 3.45
C GLU A 331 2.60 32.98 4.54
N ARG A 332 1.37 33.46 4.32
CA ARG A 332 0.68 34.33 5.29
C ARG A 332 0.34 33.60 6.57
N LEU A 333 -0.08 32.33 6.51
CA LEU A 333 -0.40 31.55 7.71
C LEU A 333 0.83 31.42 8.59
N ARG A 334 1.99 31.09 8.02
CA ARG A 334 3.26 31.03 8.75
C ARG A 334 3.65 32.39 9.33
N LYS A 335 3.52 33.46 8.56
CA LYS A 335 3.80 34.84 9.03
C LYS A 335 2.87 35.24 10.18
N ALA A 336 1.62 34.80 10.15
CA ALA A 336 0.64 34.98 11.23
C ALA A 336 0.81 33.97 12.37
N GLY A 337 1.80 33.07 12.31
CA GLY A 337 2.04 32.01 13.30
C GLY A 337 0.90 31.01 13.43
N LEU A 338 0.12 30.78 12.37
CA LEU A 338 -0.92 29.76 12.30
C LEU A 338 -0.31 28.45 11.79
N GLU A 339 -0.53 27.38 12.54
CA GLU A 339 -0.01 26.05 12.19
C GLU A 339 -0.78 25.47 11.00
N VAL A 340 -0.09 24.87 10.03
CA VAL A 340 -0.70 24.21 8.86
C VAL A 340 -0.31 22.75 8.80
N ILE A 341 -1.28 21.87 8.60
CA ILE A 341 -1.10 20.43 8.44
C ILE A 341 -0.66 20.12 7.00
N TYR A 342 0.39 19.31 6.87
CA TYR A 342 0.93 18.83 5.59
C TYR A 342 0.46 17.41 5.30
N MET A 343 -0.32 17.29 4.22
CA MET A 343 -0.86 16.04 3.72
C MET A 343 -0.18 15.71 2.39
N ILE A 344 0.58 14.62 2.40
CA ILE A 344 1.54 14.31 1.33
C ILE A 344 1.27 12.96 0.66
N GLU A 345 0.26 12.21 1.13
CA GLU A 345 -0.14 10.96 0.51
C GLU A 345 -1.38 11.16 -0.37
N PRO A 346 -1.49 10.49 -1.54
CA PRO A 346 -2.67 10.59 -2.39
C PRO A 346 -3.99 10.26 -1.68
N ILE A 347 -3.96 9.31 -0.73
CA ILE A 347 -5.15 8.92 0.03
C ILE A 347 -5.64 10.04 0.97
N ASP A 348 -4.79 11.01 1.35
CA ASP A 348 -5.18 12.12 2.22
C ASP A 348 -6.30 12.96 1.61
N GLU A 349 -6.27 13.15 0.28
CA GLU A 349 -7.32 13.85 -0.46
C GLU A 349 -8.70 13.17 -0.30
N TYR A 350 -8.73 11.83 -0.26
CA TYR A 350 -9.97 11.09 0.01
C TYR A 350 -10.37 11.12 1.49
N CYS A 351 -9.39 11.21 2.41
CA CYS A 351 -9.65 11.31 3.84
C CYS A 351 -10.33 12.63 4.20
N VAL A 352 -9.77 13.77 3.77
CA VAL A 352 -10.32 15.11 4.10
C VAL A 352 -11.64 15.41 3.39
N GLN A 353 -11.98 14.65 2.35
CA GLN A 353 -13.32 14.68 1.80
C GLN A 353 -14.37 14.13 2.76
N GLN A 354 -14.00 13.22 3.65
CA GLN A 354 -14.89 12.61 4.63
C GLN A 354 -14.74 13.19 6.04
N LEU A 355 -13.53 13.64 6.40
CA LEU A 355 -13.21 14.29 7.66
C LEU A 355 -13.46 15.81 7.56
N LYS A 356 -14.70 16.24 7.83
CA LYS A 356 -15.09 17.65 7.76
C LYS A 356 -14.74 18.45 9.02
N GLU A 357 -14.85 17.81 10.17
CA GLU A 357 -14.61 18.42 11.47
C GLU A 357 -13.82 17.49 12.39
N PHE A 358 -13.07 18.08 13.32
CA PHE A 358 -12.39 17.38 14.40
C PHE A 358 -12.50 18.22 15.67
N GLU A 359 -12.98 17.65 16.78
CA GLU A 359 -13.24 18.34 18.06
C GLU A 359 -14.03 19.66 17.90
N GLY A 360 -15.02 19.68 16.99
CA GLY A 360 -15.86 20.86 16.71
C GLY A 360 -15.19 21.95 15.86
N LYS A 361 -13.97 21.72 15.37
CA LYS A 361 -13.24 22.62 14.47
C LYS A 361 -13.30 22.08 13.04
N ASN A 362 -13.74 22.91 12.11
CA ASN A 362 -13.76 22.54 10.68
C ASN A 362 -12.35 22.49 10.09
N LEU A 363 -12.10 21.52 9.21
CA LEU A 363 -10.89 21.42 8.42
C LEU A 363 -11.02 22.28 7.16
N VAL A 364 -10.10 23.22 6.97
CA VAL A 364 -10.11 24.19 5.85
C VAL A 364 -8.83 24.03 5.04
N SER A 365 -8.99 23.77 3.74
CA SER A 365 -7.86 23.75 2.81
C SER A 365 -7.41 25.16 2.50
N VAL A 366 -6.10 25.42 2.61
CA VAL A 366 -5.50 26.71 2.24
C VAL A 366 -5.37 26.90 0.73
N THR A 367 -5.67 25.88 -0.09
CA THR A 367 -5.63 25.95 -1.57
C THR A 367 -6.97 26.34 -2.18
N LYS A 368 -8.03 26.39 -1.36
CA LYS A 368 -9.38 26.77 -1.78
C LYS A 368 -9.63 28.27 -1.60
N GLU A 369 -10.54 28.81 -2.38
CA GLU A 369 -11.05 30.19 -2.19
C GLU A 369 -11.70 30.36 -0.81
N GLY A 370 -11.87 31.61 -0.37
CA GLY A 370 -12.59 31.92 0.87
C GLY A 370 -11.81 31.57 2.15
N LEU A 371 -10.48 31.59 2.08
CA LEU A 371 -9.65 31.39 3.27
C LEU A 371 -9.78 32.58 4.21
N GLU A 372 -10.53 32.39 5.30
CA GLU A 372 -10.65 33.38 6.37
C GLU A 372 -9.45 33.27 7.32
N LEU A 373 -8.66 34.34 7.33
CA LEU A 373 -7.58 34.53 8.29
C LEU A 373 -8.06 35.42 9.45
N PRO A 374 -7.57 35.23 10.68
CA PRO A 374 -7.79 36.18 11.76
C PRO A 374 -7.15 37.52 11.39
N GLU A 375 -7.99 38.51 11.08
CA GLU A 375 -7.58 39.87 10.69
C GLU A 375 -8.15 40.89 11.68
N ASP A 376 -7.37 41.93 11.97
CA ASP A 376 -7.84 43.10 12.71
C ASP A 376 -8.69 44.01 11.80
N GLU A 377 -9.51 44.88 12.39
CA GLU A 377 -10.35 45.84 11.64
C GLU A 377 -9.53 46.76 10.74
N ASP A 378 -8.33 47.15 11.16
CA ASP A 378 -7.45 48.00 10.37
C ASP A 378 -6.84 47.27 9.16
N GLU A 379 -6.55 45.96 9.30
CA GLU A 379 -6.10 45.14 8.17
C GLU A 379 -7.22 44.93 7.16
N LYS A 380 -8.45 44.71 7.64
CA LYS A 380 -9.64 44.62 6.77
C LYS A 380 -9.86 45.90 5.98
N LYS A 381 -9.77 47.08 6.60
CA LYS A 381 -9.89 48.37 5.91
C LYS A 381 -8.84 48.52 4.81
N LYS A 382 -7.56 48.25 5.12
CA LYS A 382 -6.47 48.27 4.13
C LYS A 382 -6.70 47.30 2.98
N GLN A 383 -7.27 46.13 3.27
CA GLN A 383 -7.57 45.13 2.24
C GLN A 383 -8.70 45.60 1.31
N GLU A 384 -9.74 46.27 1.84
CA GLU A 384 -10.80 46.87 1.02
C GLU A 384 -10.28 48.04 0.16
N GLU A 385 -9.40 48.88 0.70
CA GLU A 385 -8.73 49.94 -0.07
C GLU A 385 -7.89 49.37 -1.23
N LYS A 386 -7.10 48.33 -0.96
CA LYS A 386 -6.32 47.62 -1.99
C LYS A 386 -7.21 46.94 -3.03
N LYS A 387 -8.32 46.33 -2.62
CA LYS A 387 -9.30 45.76 -3.56
C LYS A 387 -9.82 46.82 -4.53
N ALA A 388 -10.15 48.02 -4.04
CA ALA A 388 -10.59 49.13 -4.88
C ALA A 388 -9.46 49.62 -5.81
N GLN A 389 -8.25 49.77 -5.30
CA GLN A 389 -7.10 50.23 -6.09
C GLN A 389 -6.75 49.29 -7.25
N PHE A 390 -6.85 47.98 -7.04
CA PHE A 390 -6.49 46.96 -8.03
C PHE A 390 -7.69 46.40 -8.81
N GLU A 391 -8.89 46.96 -8.63
CA GLU A 391 -10.13 46.47 -9.27
C GLU A 391 -10.04 46.51 -10.80
N ASN A 392 -9.52 47.61 -11.35
CA ASN A 392 -9.36 47.79 -12.80
C ASN A 392 -8.32 46.79 -13.37
N LEU A 393 -7.21 46.54 -12.65
CA LEU A 393 -6.23 45.53 -13.05
C LEU A 393 -6.86 44.13 -13.05
N CYS A 394 -7.64 43.78 -12.02
CA CYS A 394 -8.31 42.48 -11.95
C CYS A 394 -9.26 42.27 -13.13
N LYS A 395 -10.00 43.30 -13.55
CA LYS A 395 -10.86 43.27 -14.74
C LYS A 395 -10.05 43.02 -16.02
N ILE A 396 -8.97 43.77 -16.22
CA ILE A 396 -8.08 43.61 -17.39
C ILE A 396 -7.47 42.21 -17.43
N MET A 397 -6.98 41.70 -16.30
CA MET A 397 -6.42 40.34 -16.23
C MET A 397 -7.47 39.27 -16.51
N LYS A 398 -8.71 39.46 -16.06
CA LYS A 398 -9.83 38.55 -16.36
C LYS A 398 -10.14 38.52 -17.87
N ASP A 399 -10.12 39.68 -18.53
CA ASP A 399 -10.37 39.79 -19.96
C ASP A 399 -9.23 39.17 -20.78
N ILE A 400 -7.97 39.31 -20.34
CA ILE A 400 -6.81 38.66 -20.99
C ILE A 400 -6.86 37.13 -20.83
N LEU A 401 -7.25 36.66 -19.64
CA LEU A 401 -7.31 35.25 -19.27
C LEU A 401 -8.69 34.65 -19.52
N GLU A 402 -9.43 35.20 -20.50
CA GLU A 402 -10.77 34.74 -20.84
C GLU A 402 -10.77 33.22 -21.07
N LYS A 403 -11.78 32.53 -20.51
CA LYS A 403 -11.93 31.06 -20.52
C LYS A 403 -10.88 30.27 -19.72
N LYS A 404 -9.81 30.90 -19.22
CA LYS A 404 -8.78 30.24 -18.39
C LYS A 404 -9.04 30.35 -16.90
N VAL A 405 -9.61 31.48 -16.44
CA VAL A 405 -9.98 31.72 -15.04
C VAL A 405 -11.41 32.24 -14.94
N GLU A 406 -12.09 31.92 -13.85
CA GLU A 406 -13.45 32.42 -13.62
C GLU A 406 -13.47 33.81 -12.98
N LYS A 407 -12.49 34.07 -12.11
CA LYS A 407 -12.40 35.28 -11.32
C LYS A 407 -10.94 35.65 -11.07
N VAL A 408 -10.66 36.95 -11.07
CA VAL A 408 -9.39 37.51 -10.61
C VAL A 408 -9.69 38.40 -9.41
N THR A 409 -8.99 38.20 -8.29
CA THR A 409 -9.21 38.95 -7.05
C THR A 409 -7.91 39.26 -6.31
N VAL A 410 -7.91 40.34 -5.54
CA VAL A 410 -6.85 40.63 -4.58
C VAL A 410 -6.92 39.66 -3.41
N SER A 411 -5.78 39.06 -3.08
CA SER A 411 -5.64 38.11 -1.97
C SER A 411 -4.95 38.74 -0.77
N ASN A 412 -5.27 38.21 0.41
CA ASN A 412 -4.59 38.48 1.68
C ASN A 412 -3.64 37.35 2.07
N ARG A 413 -3.71 36.17 1.43
CA ARG A 413 -2.93 34.97 1.82
C ARG A 413 -1.50 34.95 1.28
N LEU A 414 -1.18 35.82 0.33
CA LEU A 414 0.13 35.91 -0.32
C LEU A 414 1.05 36.89 0.41
N VAL A 415 2.36 36.62 0.37
CA VAL A 415 3.41 37.46 0.95
C VAL A 415 4.51 37.74 -0.07
N SER A 416 5.27 36.71 -0.47
CA SER A 416 6.36 36.81 -1.44
C SER A 416 5.92 36.56 -2.86
N SER A 417 4.88 35.74 -3.05
CA SER A 417 4.42 35.38 -4.39
C SER A 417 3.57 36.51 -5.01
N PRO A 418 3.70 36.79 -6.33
CA PRO A 418 2.91 37.83 -7.01
C PRO A 418 1.45 37.42 -7.20
N CYS A 419 1.19 36.13 -7.44
CA CYS A 419 -0.15 35.59 -7.61
C CYS A 419 -0.16 34.07 -7.36
N CYS A 420 -1.36 33.50 -7.20
CA CYS A 420 -1.58 32.06 -7.08
C CYS A 420 -2.92 31.66 -7.71
N ILE A 421 -3.06 30.38 -8.06
CA ILE A 421 -4.31 29.83 -8.57
C ILE A 421 -5.01 29.05 -7.46
N VAL A 422 -6.15 29.55 -7.00
CA VAL A 422 -6.99 28.83 -6.04
C VAL A 422 -8.10 28.08 -6.74
N THR A 423 -8.53 26.98 -6.14
CA THR A 423 -9.72 26.24 -6.57
C THR A 423 -10.96 26.78 -5.88
N SER A 424 -12.11 26.64 -6.52
CA SER A 424 -13.40 26.89 -5.87
C SER A 424 -13.61 26.06 -4.60
N THR A 425 -14.57 26.48 -3.78
CA THR A 425 -14.92 25.78 -2.54
C THR A 425 -15.34 24.32 -2.80
N TYR A 426 -16.08 24.13 -3.90
CA TYR A 426 -16.53 22.84 -4.42
C TYR A 426 -15.67 22.38 -5.60
N GLY A 427 -15.70 21.08 -5.92
CA GLY A 427 -14.89 20.50 -6.98
C GLY A 427 -13.54 19.98 -6.49
N TRP A 428 -12.70 19.54 -7.43
CA TRP A 428 -11.38 18.98 -7.13
C TRP A 428 -10.36 20.06 -6.80
N THR A 429 -9.38 19.70 -5.97
CA THR A 429 -8.15 20.46 -5.79
C THR A 429 -7.20 20.16 -6.97
N ALA A 430 -6.12 20.94 -7.12
CA ALA A 430 -5.08 20.63 -8.11
C ALA A 430 -4.49 19.22 -7.89
N ASN A 431 -4.20 18.86 -6.63
CA ASN A 431 -3.68 17.55 -6.28
C ASN A 431 -4.69 16.42 -6.56
N MET A 432 -5.97 16.64 -6.24
CA MET A 432 -7.02 15.65 -6.56
C MET A 432 -7.17 15.48 -8.07
N GLU A 433 -7.16 16.56 -8.86
CA GLU A 433 -7.20 16.48 -10.32
C GLU A 433 -6.05 15.65 -10.88
N ARG A 434 -4.84 15.85 -10.36
CA ARG A 434 -3.65 15.07 -10.74
C ARG A 434 -3.80 13.58 -10.41
N ILE A 435 -4.19 13.24 -9.19
CA ILE A 435 -4.42 11.84 -8.75
C ILE A 435 -5.46 11.17 -9.65
N MET A 436 -6.54 11.89 -9.92
CA MET A 436 -7.66 11.42 -10.72
C MET A 436 -7.32 11.23 -12.20
N LYS A 437 -6.48 12.10 -12.78
CA LYS A 437 -5.97 11.95 -14.16
C LYS A 437 -4.99 10.79 -14.30
N ALA A 438 -4.24 10.47 -13.24
CA ALA A 438 -3.28 9.37 -13.23
C ALA A 438 -3.93 7.98 -13.08
N GLN A 439 -5.22 7.90 -12.75
CA GLN A 439 -5.92 6.64 -12.54
C GLN A 439 -6.38 6.01 -13.88
N ALA A 440 -5.69 4.94 -14.31
CA ALA A 440 -5.89 4.31 -15.63
C ALA A 440 -7.30 3.73 -15.89
N LEU A 441 -8.01 3.29 -14.85
CA LEU A 441 -9.32 2.63 -14.98
C LEU A 441 -10.51 3.59 -14.88
N ARG A 442 -10.28 4.90 -14.85
CA ARG A 442 -11.35 5.88 -14.62
C ARG A 442 -11.94 6.39 -15.93
N ASP A 443 -13.26 6.53 -15.97
CA ASP A 443 -13.95 7.18 -17.08
C ASP A 443 -13.71 8.70 -17.06
N ASN A 444 -13.09 9.22 -18.12
CA ASN A 444 -12.77 10.63 -18.30
C ASN A 444 -13.99 11.48 -18.72
N SER A 445 -15.13 10.87 -19.05
CA SER A 445 -16.35 11.58 -19.45
C SER A 445 -16.93 12.46 -18.33
N THR A 446 -16.78 12.03 -17.06
CA THR A 446 -17.27 12.75 -15.87
C THR A 446 -16.36 13.90 -15.42
N MET A 447 -15.20 14.07 -16.07
CA MET A 447 -14.18 15.03 -15.67
C MET A 447 -14.61 16.49 -15.89
N GLY A 448 -15.43 16.77 -16.90
CA GLY A 448 -15.89 18.13 -17.21
C GLY A 448 -16.77 18.76 -16.13
N TYR A 449 -17.56 17.96 -15.41
CA TYR A 449 -18.45 18.45 -14.34
C TYR A 449 -17.72 18.63 -12.99
N MET A 450 -16.58 17.95 -12.81
CA MET A 450 -15.77 18.00 -11.58
C MET A 450 -14.47 18.81 -11.74
N ALA A 451 -14.20 19.31 -12.96
CA ALA A 451 -13.09 20.19 -13.25
C ALA A 451 -13.18 21.42 -12.33
N ALA A 452 -12.09 21.65 -11.59
CA ALA A 452 -12.02 22.73 -10.64
C ALA A 452 -12.11 24.07 -11.37
N LYS A 453 -13.06 24.89 -10.94
CA LYS A 453 -13.10 26.29 -11.34
C LYS A 453 -11.88 26.98 -10.72
N LYS A 454 -11.06 27.61 -11.57
CA LYS A 454 -9.80 28.25 -11.19
C LYS A 454 -10.02 29.74 -11.00
N HIS A 455 -9.58 30.28 -9.87
CA HIS A 455 -9.54 31.72 -9.61
C HIS A 455 -8.09 32.17 -9.44
N LEU A 456 -7.76 33.31 -10.03
CA LEU A 456 -6.45 33.93 -9.88
C LEU A 456 -6.50 34.92 -8.72
N GLU A 457 -5.67 34.68 -7.72
CA GLU A 457 -5.50 35.55 -6.57
C GLU A 457 -4.19 36.33 -6.74
N ILE A 458 -4.23 37.67 -6.64
CA ILE A 458 -3.05 38.55 -6.82
C ILE A 458 -2.60 39.19 -5.50
N ASN A 459 -1.30 39.40 -5.35
CA ASN A 459 -0.69 40.06 -4.22
C ASN A 459 -0.50 41.56 -4.51
N PRO A 460 -1.26 42.46 -3.85
CA PRO A 460 -1.20 43.89 -4.12
C PRO A 460 0.12 44.53 -3.65
N ASP A 461 0.86 43.88 -2.75
CA ASP A 461 2.13 44.38 -2.22
C ASP A 461 3.34 43.98 -3.09
N HIS A 462 3.13 43.15 -4.12
CA HIS A 462 4.23 42.65 -4.93
C HIS A 462 4.64 43.68 -6.01
N PRO A 463 5.94 43.99 -6.18
CA PRO A 463 6.41 44.99 -7.15
C PRO A 463 5.94 44.74 -8.60
N ILE A 464 5.90 43.48 -9.02
CA ILE A 464 5.38 43.10 -10.35
C ILE A 464 3.90 43.50 -10.50
N VAL A 465 3.07 43.27 -9.47
CA VAL A 465 1.63 43.53 -9.55
C VAL A 465 1.36 45.04 -9.55
N GLU A 466 2.11 45.81 -8.77
CA GLU A 466 2.04 47.27 -8.78
C GLU A 466 2.51 47.85 -10.14
N THR A 467 3.59 47.31 -10.71
CA THR A 467 4.06 47.72 -12.04
C THR A 467 3.05 47.38 -13.13
N LEU A 468 2.41 46.21 -13.03
CA LEU A 468 1.33 45.83 -13.94
C LEU A 468 0.13 46.77 -13.84
N ARG A 469 -0.24 47.20 -12.62
CA ARG A 469 -1.31 48.19 -12.41
C ARG A 469 -1.00 49.49 -13.14
N GLN A 470 0.21 50.03 -12.95
CA GLN A 470 0.65 51.28 -13.58
C GLN A 470 0.68 51.18 -15.11
N LYS A 471 1.22 50.08 -15.65
CA LYS A 471 1.23 49.86 -17.11
C LYS A 471 -0.18 49.70 -17.69
N ALA A 472 -1.05 48.98 -17.01
CA ALA A 472 -2.43 48.78 -17.44
C ALA A 472 -3.26 50.07 -17.36
N GLU A 473 -2.90 51.01 -16.48
CA GLU A 473 -3.48 52.36 -16.44
C GLU A 473 -2.98 53.25 -17.59
N ALA A 474 -1.72 53.08 -18.01
CA ALA A 474 -1.13 53.82 -19.12
C ALA A 474 -1.67 53.35 -20.49
N ASP A 475 -1.69 52.04 -20.74
CA ASP A 475 -2.26 51.45 -21.95
C ASP A 475 -2.83 50.04 -21.68
N LYS A 476 -4.15 49.90 -21.81
CA LYS A 476 -4.87 48.63 -21.62
C LYS A 476 -4.59 47.62 -22.72
N ASN A 477 -4.13 48.07 -23.89
CA ASN A 477 -3.91 47.23 -25.07
C ASN A 477 -2.43 46.90 -25.32
N ASP A 478 -1.54 47.29 -24.42
CA ASP A 478 -0.11 46.96 -24.50
C ASP A 478 0.07 45.43 -24.58
N LYS A 479 0.63 44.98 -25.71
CA LYS A 479 0.90 43.57 -25.98
C LYS A 479 1.85 42.97 -24.94
N SER A 480 2.81 43.77 -24.45
CA SER A 480 3.75 43.33 -23.42
C SER A 480 3.06 43.03 -22.09
N VAL A 481 2.03 43.81 -21.72
CA VAL A 481 1.21 43.55 -20.51
C VAL A 481 0.42 42.26 -20.67
N LYS A 482 -0.16 42.02 -21.85
CA LYS A 482 -0.89 40.76 -22.14
C LYS A 482 0.02 39.55 -22.01
N ASP A 483 1.21 39.59 -22.62
CA ASP A 483 2.16 38.48 -22.57
C ASP A 483 2.68 38.23 -21.15
N LEU A 484 2.94 39.29 -20.37
CA LEU A 484 3.35 39.19 -18.96
C LEU A 484 2.25 38.59 -18.09
N VAL A 485 0.99 39.00 -18.27
CA VAL A 485 -0.15 38.44 -17.52
C VAL A 485 -0.32 36.95 -17.83
N ILE A 486 -0.18 36.53 -19.08
CA ILE A 486 -0.26 35.11 -19.46
C ILE A 486 0.91 34.32 -18.84
N LEU A 487 2.13 34.87 -18.87
CA LEU A 487 3.29 34.22 -18.25
C LEU A 487 3.12 34.09 -16.73
N LEU A 488 2.65 35.14 -16.06
CA LEU A 488 2.34 35.10 -14.62
C LEU A 488 1.26 34.07 -14.31
N PHE A 489 0.24 33.96 -15.16
CA PHE A 489 -0.82 32.97 -14.99
C PHE A 489 -0.29 31.54 -15.12
N GLU A 490 0.51 31.23 -16.14
CA GLU A 490 1.04 29.88 -16.37
C GLU A 490 2.06 29.48 -15.29
N THR A 491 2.90 30.41 -14.85
CA THR A 491 3.81 30.18 -13.72
C THR A 491 3.03 30.00 -12.40
N ALA A 492 1.95 30.74 -12.19
CA ALA A 492 1.05 30.55 -11.05
C ALA A 492 0.34 29.20 -11.11
N LEU A 493 -0.09 28.72 -12.29
CA LEU A 493 -0.66 27.37 -12.46
C LEU A 493 0.32 26.29 -12.01
N LEU A 494 1.57 26.36 -12.49
CA LEU A 494 2.61 25.40 -12.15
C LEU A 494 2.91 25.39 -10.65
N SER A 495 3.15 26.58 -10.07
CA SER A 495 3.42 26.71 -8.63
C SER A 495 2.25 26.29 -7.73
N SER A 496 1.02 26.35 -8.25
CA SER A 496 -0.19 25.88 -7.55
C SER A 496 -0.48 24.38 -7.77
N GLY A 497 0.37 23.67 -8.49
CA GLY A 497 0.27 22.22 -8.71
C GLY A 497 -0.64 21.79 -9.86
N PHE A 498 -1.04 22.70 -10.75
CA PHE A 498 -1.83 22.35 -11.94
C PHE A 498 -0.93 21.93 -13.10
N THR A 499 -1.43 20.98 -13.89
CA THR A 499 -0.85 20.64 -15.20
C THR A 499 -1.12 21.75 -16.20
N LEU A 500 -0.09 22.15 -16.97
CA LEU A 500 -0.25 23.06 -18.09
C LEU A 500 -0.99 22.36 -19.24
N ASP A 501 -1.89 23.09 -19.90
CA ASP A 501 -2.64 22.58 -21.06
C ASP A 501 -1.71 22.32 -22.26
N ASP A 502 -0.74 23.22 -22.46
CA ASP A 502 0.30 23.09 -23.49
C ASP A 502 1.67 23.55 -22.94
N PRO A 503 2.50 22.61 -22.45
CA PRO A 503 3.85 22.89 -21.99
C PRO A 503 4.78 23.48 -23.07
N GLN A 504 4.54 23.19 -24.35
CA GLN A 504 5.38 23.70 -25.44
C GLN A 504 5.17 25.19 -25.65
N THR A 505 3.91 25.64 -25.65
CA THR A 505 3.59 27.08 -25.75
C THR A 505 4.17 27.87 -24.58
N HIS A 506 4.13 27.33 -23.36
CA HIS A 506 4.76 27.95 -22.20
C HIS A 506 6.28 28.08 -22.37
N SER A 507 6.94 26.99 -22.78
CA SER A 507 8.39 26.95 -23.03
C SER A 507 8.81 27.95 -24.11
N ASN A 508 8.06 28.03 -25.22
CA ASN A 508 8.30 28.98 -26.30
C ASN A 508 8.24 30.44 -25.81
N ARG A 509 7.31 30.76 -24.89
CA ARG A 509 7.22 32.09 -24.28
C ARG A 509 8.43 32.40 -23.39
N ILE A 510 8.89 31.42 -22.61
CA ILE A 510 10.13 31.55 -21.83
C ILE A 510 11.33 31.78 -22.76
N TYR A 511 11.45 31.00 -23.84
CA TYR A 511 12.54 31.17 -24.81
C TYR A 511 12.54 32.56 -25.45
N ARG A 512 11.37 33.12 -25.78
CA ARG A 512 11.26 34.52 -26.25
C ARG A 512 11.75 35.53 -25.22
N MET A 513 11.41 35.35 -23.95
CA MET A 513 11.87 36.24 -22.88
C MET A 513 13.38 36.12 -22.64
N ILE A 514 13.94 34.92 -22.74
CA ILE A 514 15.38 34.69 -22.65
C ILE A 514 16.10 35.34 -23.84
N LYS A 515 15.59 35.17 -25.06
CA LYS A 515 16.14 35.82 -26.26
C LYS A 515 16.16 37.34 -26.10
N LEU A 516 15.05 37.94 -25.68
CA LEU A 516 14.96 39.38 -25.44
C LEU A 516 15.90 39.85 -24.33
N GLY A 517 16.07 39.06 -23.26
CA GLY A 517 17.03 39.35 -22.18
C GLY A 517 18.50 39.21 -22.58
N LEU A 518 18.79 38.35 -23.56
CA LEU A 518 20.13 38.17 -24.14
C LEU A 518 20.40 39.08 -25.35
N GLY A 519 19.42 39.88 -25.78
CA GLY A 519 19.52 40.73 -26.97
C GLY A 519 19.57 39.94 -28.29
N ILE A 520 19.00 38.74 -28.33
CA ILE A 520 18.85 37.93 -29.54
C ILE A 520 17.54 38.34 -30.22
N ASP A 521 17.63 38.99 -31.38
CA ASP A 521 16.46 39.39 -32.14
C ASP A 521 15.75 38.15 -32.73
N GLU A 522 14.42 38.18 -32.85
CA GLU A 522 13.66 37.04 -33.41
C GLU A 522 14.08 36.70 -34.87
N ASP A 523 14.74 37.64 -35.55
CA ASP A 523 15.23 37.53 -36.93
C ASP A 523 16.61 36.83 -37.06
N ASP A 524 17.35 36.62 -35.97
CA ASP A 524 18.69 36.00 -36.03
C ASP A 524 18.67 34.47 -36.31
N LEU A 525 17.48 33.86 -36.30
CA LEU A 525 17.31 32.42 -36.61
C LEU A 525 16.93 32.12 -38.06
N THR A 526 16.93 33.14 -38.94
CA THR A 526 16.88 32.93 -40.40
C THR A 526 18.24 33.16 -41.04
N SER A 527 19.31 32.60 -40.46
CA SER A 527 20.57 32.42 -41.17
C SER A 527 20.66 30.97 -41.66
N ASP A 528 20.78 30.85 -42.98
CA ASP A 528 21.06 29.66 -43.76
C ASP A 528 22.04 28.71 -43.06
N ASP A 529 21.61 27.50 -42.75
CA ASP A 529 22.47 26.33 -42.61
C ASP A 529 21.72 25.07 -43.10
N THR A 530 21.22 25.15 -44.33
CA THR A 530 21.18 23.96 -45.19
C THR A 530 22.42 24.01 -46.07
N PRO A 531 23.41 23.11 -45.90
CA PRO A 531 24.43 22.97 -46.92
C PRO A 531 23.72 22.45 -48.18
N SER A 532 23.69 23.29 -49.21
CA SER A 532 23.39 22.87 -50.56
C SER A 532 24.34 21.71 -50.91
N ALA A 533 23.76 20.54 -51.18
CA ALA A 533 24.51 19.42 -51.72
C ALA A 533 25.17 19.86 -53.05
N PRO A 534 26.47 19.62 -53.26
CA PRO A 534 27.07 19.85 -54.55
C PRO A 534 26.54 18.81 -55.53
N THR A 535 26.01 19.30 -56.64
CA THR A 535 25.79 18.52 -57.86
C THR A 535 27.15 18.06 -58.40
N GLU A 536 27.47 16.77 -58.24
CA GLU A 536 28.48 16.10 -59.05
C GLU A 536 27.88 14.87 -59.73
N ASP A 537 28.25 14.72 -61.00
CA ASP A 537 27.74 13.82 -62.01
C ASP A 537 27.69 12.33 -61.61
N MET A 538 26.56 11.68 -61.88
CA MET A 538 26.49 10.22 -62.05
C MET A 538 26.37 9.89 -63.55
N PRO A 539 27.14 8.91 -64.07
CA PRO A 539 27.11 8.54 -65.48
C PRO A 539 25.84 7.75 -65.84
N PRO A 540 25.43 7.74 -67.12
CA PRO A 540 24.18 7.12 -67.54
C PRO A 540 24.30 5.60 -67.57
N LEU A 541 23.30 4.91 -67.01
CA LEU A 541 23.08 3.48 -67.22
C LEU A 541 22.02 3.31 -68.32
N GLU A 542 22.47 2.86 -69.49
CA GLU A 542 21.64 2.21 -70.50
C GLU A 542 21.26 0.79 -70.06
N GLY A 543 20.05 0.34 -70.41
CA GLY A 543 19.74 -1.09 -70.49
C GLY A 543 18.33 -1.52 -70.04
N ASP A 544 17.35 -1.23 -70.90
CA ASP A 544 16.25 -2.09 -71.37
C ASP A 544 15.33 -2.90 -70.43
N ASP A 545 14.04 -2.62 -70.68
CA ASP A 545 12.92 -3.53 -70.96
C ASP A 545 12.07 -4.13 -69.83
N ASP A 546 10.81 -3.68 -69.86
CA ASP A 546 9.55 -4.43 -69.76
C ASP A 546 9.51 -5.63 -68.78
N ASP A 547 8.70 -5.52 -67.72
CA ASP A 547 7.44 -6.26 -67.77
C ASP A 547 6.40 -5.75 -66.76
N THR A 548 5.18 -5.68 -67.28
CA THR A 548 3.94 -5.48 -66.57
C THR A 548 3.60 -6.66 -65.65
N SER A 549 3.05 -6.41 -64.45
CA SER A 549 1.77 -7.00 -63.99
C SER A 549 1.54 -6.99 -62.46
N ARG A 550 0.32 -6.57 -62.11
CA ARG A 550 -0.62 -7.09 -61.08
C ARG A 550 -0.21 -7.26 -59.60
N MET A 551 -0.98 -6.53 -58.78
CA MET A 551 -1.76 -7.00 -57.60
C MET A 551 -1.45 -8.40 -57.06
N GLU A 552 -1.23 -8.49 -55.75
CA GLU A 552 -2.02 -9.35 -54.86
C GLU A 552 -1.91 -8.92 -53.39
N GLU A 553 -3.05 -8.91 -52.70
CA GLU A 553 -3.24 -8.89 -51.25
C GLU A 553 -2.85 -10.26 -50.65
N VAL A 554 -2.29 -10.26 -49.43
CA VAL A 554 -2.54 -11.16 -48.25
C VAL A 554 -1.38 -10.95 -47.26
N ASP A 555 -1.51 -10.95 -45.94
CA ASP A 555 -2.57 -11.30 -44.97
C ASP A 555 -2.49 -10.36 -43.75
#